data_AF-A0A5N5HI70-F1
#
_entry.id   AF-A0A5N5HI70-F1
#
_cell.length_a   1.000
_cell.length_b   1.000
_cell.length_c   1.000
_cell.angle_alpha   90.00
_cell.angle_beta   90.00
_cell.angle_gamma   90.00
#
_symmetry.space_group_name_H-M   'P 1'
#
loop_
_entity.id
_entity.type
_entity.pdbx_description
1 polymer ?
#
loop_
_entity_poly.entity_id
_entity_poly.type
_entity_poly.pdbx_seq_one_letter_code
_entity_poly.pdbx_strand_id
1 'polypeptide(L)'
;MAPGPKPRPNIQEVASITPGTVLIILAGRFMGKRVVFLKQLSSGLLLVTGTFKINGVPLRRVNQSYVIGTKTKIDISRVNAKKFDDKYFAKEVQKKRKKGEGKFFEAEEDENVLPQEKKDDRKAVDTLLIQCINRIADMEYSAARFSLKQGMKPHELVF
;
A
#
# COMPACT_ATOMS: atom_id res chain seq x y z
N MET A 1 13.03 1.05 38.99
CA MET A 1 13.16 1.36 37.55
C MET A 1 12.56 0.19 36.79
N ALA A 2 11.32 0.29 36.33
CA ALA A 2 10.65 -0.82 35.67
C ALA A 2 11.36 -1.14 34.34
N PRO A 3 11.58 -2.42 33.99
CA PRO A 3 12.11 -2.75 32.68
C PRO A 3 11.15 -2.22 31.62
N GLY A 4 11.67 -1.38 30.72
CA GLY A 4 10.90 -0.84 29.60
C GLY A 4 10.28 -1.96 28.77
N PRO A 5 9.18 -1.70 28.04
CA PRO A 5 8.50 -2.71 27.26
C PRO A 5 9.50 -3.39 26.31
N LYS A 6 9.61 -4.72 26.40
CA LYS A 6 10.46 -5.53 25.53
C LYS A 6 10.15 -5.17 24.06
N PRO A 7 11.16 -4.98 23.20
CA PRO A 7 10.91 -4.74 21.79
C PRO A 7 10.11 -5.92 21.25
N ARG A 8 8.92 -5.62 20.69
CA ARG A 8 8.11 -6.66 20.03
C ARG A 8 8.96 -7.26 18.92
N PRO A 9 9.06 -8.60 18.81
CA PRO A 9 9.81 -9.23 17.73
C PRO A 9 9.32 -8.66 16.41
N ASN A 10 10.26 -8.37 15.51
CA ASN A 10 9.95 -7.87 14.17
C ASN A 10 8.94 -8.85 13.57
N ILE A 11 7.74 -8.35 13.25
CA ILE A 11 6.61 -9.18 12.84
C ILE A 11 7.07 -9.96 11.61
N GLN A 12 7.27 -11.27 11.75
CA GLN A 12 7.72 -12.14 10.67
C GLN A 12 6.72 -12.03 9.52
N GLU A 13 7.21 -11.85 8.30
CA GLU A 13 6.38 -11.91 7.10
C GLU A 13 5.59 -13.22 7.11
N VAL A 14 4.29 -13.15 6.89
CA VAL A 14 3.46 -14.34 6.70
C VAL A 14 4.07 -15.13 5.54
N ALA A 15 4.32 -16.44 5.68
CA ALA A 15 5.10 -17.23 4.72
C ALA A 15 4.61 -17.14 3.25
N SER A 16 3.36 -16.73 3.03
CA SER A 16 2.76 -16.51 1.71
C SER A 16 3.14 -15.17 1.04
N ILE A 17 3.66 -14.20 1.78
CA ILE A 17 3.94 -12.84 1.30
C ILE A 17 5.43 -12.73 0.98
N THR A 18 5.79 -12.90 -0.28
CA THR A 18 7.15 -12.65 -0.78
C THR A 18 7.18 -11.41 -1.67
N PRO A 19 8.29 -10.65 -1.76
CA PRO A 19 8.42 -9.56 -2.74
C PRO A 19 7.98 -10.03 -4.13
N GLY A 20 7.10 -9.31 -4.80
CA GLY A 20 6.47 -9.81 -6.04
C GLY A 20 5.01 -10.21 -5.91
N THR A 21 4.58 -10.60 -4.72
CA THR A 21 3.26 -11.22 -4.52
C THR A 21 2.15 -10.20 -4.73
N VAL A 22 1.09 -10.62 -5.42
CA VAL A 22 -0.14 -9.84 -5.52
C VAL A 22 -0.94 -9.99 -4.23
N LEU A 23 -1.41 -8.87 -3.73
CA LEU A 23 -2.09 -8.71 -2.47
C LEU A 23 -3.49 -8.14 -2.73
N ILE A 24 -4.49 -8.59 -1.98
CA ILE A 24 -5.84 -8.01 -2.00
C ILE A 24 -6.01 -7.19 -0.73
N ILE A 25 -6.26 -5.89 -0.86
CA ILE A 25 -6.55 -5.02 0.29
C ILE A 25 -7.97 -5.28 0.77
N LEU A 26 -8.17 -5.52 2.06
CA LEU A 26 -9.50 -5.77 2.64
C LEU A 26 -10.15 -4.52 3.23
N ALA A 27 -9.37 -3.53 3.64
CA ALA A 27 -9.86 -2.38 4.40
C ALA A 27 -9.42 -1.02 3.84
N GLY A 28 -10.22 0.00 4.12
CA GLY A 28 -9.96 1.40 3.74
C GLY A 28 -10.38 1.75 2.31
N ARG A 29 -9.96 2.93 1.84
CA ARG A 29 -10.37 3.50 0.54
C ARG A 29 -10.12 2.59 -0.66
N PHE A 30 -9.09 1.73 -0.58
CA PHE A 30 -8.68 0.84 -1.66
C PHE A 30 -9.08 -0.62 -1.41
N MET A 31 -10.07 -0.89 -0.56
CA MET A 31 -10.56 -2.25 -0.32
C MET A 31 -10.95 -2.95 -1.63
N GLY A 32 -10.75 -4.26 -1.74
CA GLY A 32 -10.95 -5.06 -2.94
C GLY A 32 -9.94 -4.81 -4.08
N LYS A 33 -9.05 -3.82 -3.98
CA LYS A 33 -8.03 -3.61 -5.02
C LYS A 33 -6.91 -4.62 -4.88
N ARG A 34 -6.45 -5.13 -6.03
CA ARG A 34 -5.24 -5.95 -6.13
C ARG A 34 -4.04 -5.03 -6.27
N VAL A 35 -2.99 -5.34 -5.54
CA VAL A 35 -1.81 -4.48 -5.41
C VAL A 35 -0.58 -5.35 -5.26
N VAL A 36 0.58 -4.80 -5.58
CA VAL A 36 1.82 -5.55 -5.64
C VAL A 36 2.66 -5.24 -4.40
N PHE A 37 3.15 -6.30 -3.75
CA PHE A 37 4.05 -6.18 -2.59
C PHE A 37 5.49 -5.90 -3.02
N LEU A 38 6.10 -4.86 -2.43
CA LEU A 38 7.48 -4.47 -2.72
C LEU A 38 8.45 -4.92 -1.63
N LYS A 39 8.26 -4.42 -0.39
CA LYS A 39 9.11 -4.73 0.75
C LYS A 39 8.35 -4.55 2.07
N GLN A 40 8.79 -5.24 3.12
CA GLN A 40 8.39 -4.90 4.49
C GLN A 40 9.24 -3.73 5.01
N LEU A 41 8.61 -2.79 5.71
CA LEU A 41 9.29 -1.68 6.36
C LEU A 41 9.75 -2.07 7.78
N SER A 42 10.65 -1.29 8.37
CA SER A 42 11.15 -1.55 9.73
C SER A 42 10.06 -1.45 10.81
N SER A 43 8.96 -0.76 10.52
CA SER A 43 7.75 -0.76 11.36
C SER A 43 6.93 -2.06 11.32
N GLY A 44 7.27 -3.01 10.43
CA GLY A 44 6.47 -4.20 10.16
C GLY A 44 5.30 -3.98 9.21
N LEU A 45 5.10 -2.74 8.72
CA LEU A 45 4.11 -2.43 7.68
C LEU A 45 4.60 -2.86 6.30
N LEU A 46 3.67 -3.29 5.45
CA LEU A 46 3.97 -3.68 4.08
C LEU A 46 3.98 -2.43 3.18
N LEU A 47 5.06 -2.22 2.45
CA LEU A 47 5.09 -1.27 1.35
C LEU A 47 4.49 -1.92 0.11
N VAL A 48 3.43 -1.29 -0.37
CA VAL A 48 2.58 -1.80 -1.43
C VAL A 48 2.39 -0.72 -2.47
N THR A 49 2.28 -1.12 -3.73
CA THR A 49 1.89 -0.22 -4.81
C THR A 49 0.85 -0.90 -5.69
N GLY A 50 -0.18 -0.16 -6.09
CA GLY A 50 -0.93 -0.51 -7.28
C GLY A 50 -0.39 0.32 -8.43
N THR A 51 -0.27 -0.24 -9.61
CA THR A 51 0.02 0.54 -10.82
C THR A 51 -1.05 1.63 -10.95
N PHE A 52 -0.69 2.90 -10.71
CA PHE A 52 -1.70 3.96 -10.52
C PHE A 52 -2.64 4.07 -11.68
N LYS A 53 -2.07 3.97 -12.88
CA LYS A 53 -2.77 4.07 -14.15
C LYS A 53 -3.87 3.02 -14.29
N ILE A 54 -3.72 1.87 -13.64
CA ILE A 54 -4.67 0.75 -13.72
C ILE A 54 -5.65 0.80 -12.54
N ASN A 55 -5.11 0.88 -11.31
CA ASN A 55 -5.87 0.56 -10.11
C ASN A 55 -6.25 1.78 -9.28
N GLY A 56 -5.65 2.93 -9.54
CA GLY A 56 -5.83 4.15 -8.75
C GLY A 56 -5.08 4.16 -7.41
N VAL A 57 -4.39 3.07 -7.04
CA VAL A 57 -3.73 2.94 -5.72
C VAL A 57 -2.31 3.52 -5.79
N PRO A 58 -1.88 4.42 -4.87
CA PRO A 58 -0.50 4.89 -4.79
C PRO A 58 0.41 3.96 -4.02
N LEU A 59 1.70 4.29 -4.03
CA LEU A 59 2.65 3.81 -3.03
C LEU A 59 2.07 4.07 -1.63
N ARG A 60 1.81 2.99 -0.89
CA ARG A 60 1.10 3.06 0.38
C ARG A 60 1.61 2.00 1.34
N ARG A 61 1.57 2.35 2.62
CA ARG A 61 1.80 1.42 3.73
C ARG A 61 0.50 0.72 4.10
N VAL A 62 0.54 -0.59 4.24
CA VAL A 62 -0.62 -1.41 4.62
C VAL A 62 -0.22 -2.36 5.74
N ASN A 63 -1.12 -2.56 6.71
CA ASN A 63 -0.91 -3.57 7.75
C ASN A 63 -1.24 -4.96 7.17
N GLN A 64 -0.35 -5.92 7.40
CA GLN A 64 -0.48 -7.30 6.93
C GLN A 64 -1.82 -7.97 7.29
N SER A 65 -2.44 -7.59 8.41
CA SER A 65 -3.69 -8.20 8.89
C SER A 65 -4.89 -7.86 8.00
N TYR A 66 -4.79 -6.80 7.19
CA TYR A 66 -5.85 -6.33 6.29
C TYR A 66 -5.59 -6.68 4.83
N VAL A 67 -4.81 -7.72 4.60
CA VAL A 67 -4.39 -8.15 3.28
C VAL A 67 -4.55 -9.65 3.13
N ILE A 68 -4.96 -10.09 1.94
CA ILE A 68 -4.86 -11.49 1.52
C ILE A 68 -3.68 -11.59 0.55
N GLY A 69 -2.72 -12.47 0.85
CA GLY A 69 -1.67 -12.85 -0.10
C GLY A 69 -2.19 -13.87 -1.08
N THR A 70 -2.07 -13.59 -2.39
CA THR A 70 -2.45 -14.54 -3.44
C THR A 70 -1.23 -15.36 -3.89
N LYS A 71 -1.47 -16.44 -4.64
CA LYS A 71 -0.38 -17.24 -5.24
C LYS A 71 0.29 -16.56 -6.44
N THR A 72 -0.34 -15.55 -7.01
CA THR A 72 0.19 -14.84 -8.18
C THR A 72 1.41 -14.02 -7.77
N LYS A 73 2.54 -14.28 -8.44
CA LYS A 73 3.80 -13.56 -8.23
C LYS A 73 4.23 -12.86 -9.50
N ILE A 74 4.62 -11.61 -9.35
CA ILE A 74 5.21 -10.78 -10.40
C ILE A 74 6.70 -10.67 -10.10
N ASP A 75 7.55 -10.78 -11.11
CA ASP A 75 8.98 -10.53 -10.93
C ASP A 75 9.26 -9.02 -10.79
N ILE A 76 9.80 -8.63 -9.63
CA ILE A 76 10.07 -7.24 -9.22
C ILE A 76 11.57 -6.94 -9.18
N SER A 77 12.42 -7.83 -9.71
CA SER A 77 13.88 -7.68 -9.68
C SER A 77 14.41 -6.33 -10.23
N ARG A 78 13.64 -5.65 -11.10
CA ARG A 78 13.99 -4.36 -11.71
C ARG A 78 13.54 -3.14 -10.90
N VAL A 79 12.71 -3.30 -9.88
CA VAL A 79 12.11 -2.18 -9.13
C VAL A 79 12.89 -1.93 -7.85
N ASN A 80 13.51 -0.76 -7.76
CA ASN A 80 14.26 -0.36 -6.58
C ASN A 80 13.36 0.34 -5.54
N ALA A 81 13.03 -0.37 -4.46
CA ALA A 81 12.24 0.15 -3.33
C ALA A 81 13.08 0.63 -2.13
N LYS A 82 14.41 0.75 -2.28
CA LYS A 82 15.33 1.09 -1.17
C LYS A 82 15.09 2.48 -0.59
N LYS A 83 14.70 3.45 -1.42
CA LYS A 83 14.45 4.86 -1.04
C LYS A 83 13.27 5.03 -0.06
N PHE A 84 12.32 4.09 -0.04
CA PHE A 84 11.05 4.25 0.68
C PHE A 84 11.10 3.67 2.09
N ASP A 85 11.22 4.52 3.10
CA ASP A 85 11.17 4.12 4.50
C ASP A 85 9.97 4.72 5.23
N ASP A 86 9.73 4.30 6.48
CA ASP A 86 8.59 4.76 7.27
C ASP A 86 8.51 6.28 7.43
N LYS A 87 9.66 6.96 7.44
CA LYS A 87 9.76 8.43 7.50
C LYS A 87 9.19 9.10 6.25
N TYR A 88 9.34 8.49 5.07
CA TYR A 88 8.82 9.02 3.81
C TYR A 88 7.29 9.18 3.81
N PHE A 89 6.61 8.28 4.53
CA PHE A 89 5.16 8.23 4.65
C PHE A 89 4.64 8.83 5.95
N ALA A 90 5.48 9.45 6.77
CA ALA A 90 5.03 10.18 7.94
C ALA A 90 4.14 11.35 7.48
N LYS A 91 2.99 11.51 8.14
CA LYS A 91 2.16 12.70 7.91
C LYS A 91 2.89 13.90 8.51
N GLU A 92 2.99 14.97 7.73
CA GLU A 92 3.41 16.26 8.28
C GLU A 92 2.34 16.72 9.27
N VAL A 93 2.72 16.82 10.54
CA VAL A 93 1.84 17.34 11.58
C VAL A 93 1.88 18.85 11.46
N GLN A 94 0.87 19.45 10.82
CA GLN A 94 0.70 20.89 10.88
C GLN A 94 0.50 21.29 12.34
N LYS A 95 1.38 22.16 12.87
CA LYS A 95 1.17 22.76 14.19
C LYS A 95 -0.14 23.54 14.13
N LYS A 96 -1.12 23.15 14.96
CA LYS A 96 -2.36 23.92 15.14
C LYS A 96 -1.98 25.38 15.39
N ARG A 97 -2.28 26.27 14.44
CA ARG A 97 -2.29 27.71 14.70
C ARG A 97 -3.37 27.96 15.77
N LYS A 98 -3.05 28.71 16.84
CA LYS A 98 -4.05 29.16 17.82
C LYS A 98 -5.09 30.01 17.07
N LYS A 99 -6.24 29.44 16.69
CA LYS A 99 -7.36 30.16 16.09
C LYS A 99 -8.33 30.56 17.21
N GLY A 100 -8.63 31.87 17.30
CA GLY A 100 -9.71 32.41 18.14
C GLY A 100 -11.10 32.06 17.58
N GLU A 101 -12.13 32.23 18.41
CA GLU A 101 -13.48 31.64 18.30
C GLU A 101 -14.26 31.91 17.00
N GLY A 102 -13.86 32.87 16.16
CA GLY A 102 -14.60 33.28 14.97
C GLY A 102 -14.24 32.62 13.63
N LYS A 103 -13.18 31.79 13.55
CA LYS A 103 -12.70 31.20 12.27
C LYS A 103 -12.71 29.67 12.24
N PHE A 104 -13.61 29.07 13.00
CA PHE A 104 -13.72 27.62 13.19
C PHE A 104 -14.44 26.91 12.03
N PHE A 105 -15.35 27.60 11.33
CA PHE A 105 -16.14 27.04 10.23
C PHE A 105 -15.60 27.34 8.82
N GLU A 106 -14.70 28.33 8.66
CA GLU A 106 -13.83 28.44 7.48
C GLU A 106 -12.68 27.43 7.63
N ALA A 107 -13.02 26.15 7.51
CA ALA A 107 -12.06 25.17 7.07
C ALA A 107 -11.84 25.46 5.58
N GLU A 108 -10.88 26.32 5.26
CA GLU A 108 -10.24 26.27 3.95
C GLU A 108 -9.89 24.80 3.73
N GLU A 109 -10.51 24.19 2.72
CA GLU A 109 -10.12 22.88 2.24
C GLU A 109 -8.70 23.05 1.72
N ASP A 110 -7.72 22.90 2.61
CA ASP A 110 -6.34 22.70 2.25
C ASP A 110 -6.32 21.41 1.43
N GLU A 111 -6.50 21.56 0.11
CA GLU A 111 -6.24 20.50 -0.83
C GLU A 111 -4.85 19.98 -0.48
N ASN A 112 -4.78 18.73 -0.03
CA ASN A 112 -3.51 18.07 0.24
C ASN A 112 -2.82 17.83 -1.10
N VAL A 113 -2.29 18.89 -1.71
CA VAL A 113 -1.55 18.84 -2.96
C VAL A 113 -0.30 18.03 -2.66
N LEU A 114 -0.29 16.79 -3.14
CA LEU A 114 0.85 15.91 -2.98
C LEU A 114 2.09 16.58 -3.62
N PRO A 115 3.24 16.63 -2.90
CA PRO A 115 4.49 17.15 -3.42
C PRO A 115 4.84 16.51 -4.77
N GLN A 116 5.39 17.32 -5.69
CA GLN A 116 5.79 16.89 -7.04
C GLN A 116 6.67 15.63 -7.00
N GLU A 117 7.62 15.61 -6.05
CA GLU A 117 8.56 14.50 -5.84
C GLU A 117 7.87 13.15 -5.63
N LYS A 118 6.76 13.12 -4.84
CA LYS A 118 6.00 11.88 -4.59
C LYS A 118 5.29 11.39 -5.85
N LYS A 119 4.90 12.31 -6.75
CA LYS A 119 4.30 11.96 -8.04
C LYS A 119 5.34 11.36 -8.99
N ASP A 120 6.56 11.89 -8.97
CA ASP A 120 7.62 11.43 -9.87
C ASP A 120 8.25 10.11 -9.41
N ASP A 121 8.51 9.95 -8.10
CA ASP A 121 8.92 8.67 -7.51
C ASP A 121 7.91 7.56 -7.84
N ARG A 122 6.62 7.89 -7.76
CA ARG A 122 5.54 6.97 -8.10
C ARG A 122 5.57 6.60 -9.58
N LYS A 123 5.69 7.58 -10.48
CA LYS A 123 5.74 7.31 -11.93
C LYS A 123 6.93 6.41 -12.28
N ALA A 124 8.08 6.63 -11.67
CA ALA A 124 9.28 5.83 -11.89
C ALA A 124 9.09 4.36 -11.47
N VAL A 125 8.39 4.11 -10.35
CA VAL A 125 8.06 2.75 -9.91
C VAL A 125 6.99 2.12 -10.81
N ASP A 126 5.94 2.89 -11.15
CA ASP A 126 4.82 2.41 -11.94
C ASP A 126 5.23 2.05 -13.38
N THR A 127 6.12 2.81 -14.03
CA THR A 127 6.58 2.49 -15.39
C THR A 127 7.26 1.14 -15.45
N LEU A 128 8.11 0.83 -14.47
CA LEU A 128 8.80 -0.47 -14.38
C LEU A 128 7.82 -1.60 -14.09
N LEU A 129 6.87 -1.40 -13.16
CA LEU A 129 5.88 -2.42 -12.83
C LEU A 129 4.90 -2.71 -13.97
N ILE A 130 4.47 -1.68 -14.70
CA ILE A 130 3.60 -1.87 -15.87
C ILE A 130 4.31 -2.73 -16.92
N GLN A 131 5.61 -2.52 -17.14
CA GLN A 131 6.41 -3.36 -18.04
C GLN A 131 6.47 -4.82 -17.55
N CYS A 132 6.60 -5.06 -16.24
CA CYS A 132 6.58 -6.42 -15.69
C CYS A 132 5.21 -7.08 -15.81
N ILE A 133 4.11 -6.36 -15.55
CA ILE A 133 2.75 -6.92 -15.59
C ILE A 133 2.33 -7.20 -17.04
N ASN A 134 2.66 -6.32 -17.98
CA ASN A 134 2.36 -6.52 -19.41
C ASN A 134 2.98 -7.81 -19.97
N ARG A 135 4.15 -8.22 -19.48
CA ARG A 135 4.79 -9.48 -19.90
C ARG A 135 4.02 -10.72 -19.49
N ILE A 136 3.26 -10.64 -18.40
CA ILE A 136 2.50 -11.76 -17.83
C ILE A 136 1.05 -11.75 -18.37
N ALA A 137 0.68 -10.75 -19.19
CA ALA A 137 -0.66 -10.58 -19.76
C ALA A 137 -1.81 -10.46 -18.72
N ASP A 138 -1.49 -10.20 -17.45
CA ASP A 138 -2.45 -10.16 -16.32
C ASP A 138 -2.81 -8.73 -15.88
N MET A 139 -2.92 -7.81 -16.84
CA MET A 139 -3.32 -6.42 -16.58
C MET A 139 -4.77 -6.33 -16.11
N GLU A 140 -5.65 -7.14 -16.69
CA GLU A 140 -7.07 -7.21 -16.30
C GLU A 140 -7.23 -7.75 -14.87
N TYR A 141 -6.42 -8.74 -14.50
CA TYR A 141 -6.39 -9.26 -13.13
C TYR A 141 -6.03 -8.14 -12.14
N SER A 142 -5.01 -7.34 -12.44
CA SER A 142 -4.65 -6.21 -11.59
C SER A 142 -5.77 -5.17 -11.51
N ALA A 143 -6.39 -4.80 -12.64
CA ALA A 143 -7.47 -3.81 -12.72
C ALA A 143 -8.72 -4.17 -11.93
N ALA A 144 -9.08 -5.46 -11.99
CA ALA A 144 -10.33 -5.95 -11.45
C ALA A 144 -10.36 -5.89 -9.91
N ARG A 145 -11.52 -5.52 -9.39
CA ARG A 145 -11.80 -5.46 -7.96
C ARG A 145 -12.24 -6.83 -7.48
N PHE A 146 -11.63 -7.30 -6.40
CA PHE A 146 -12.08 -8.49 -5.69
C PHE A 146 -13.40 -8.20 -4.95
N SER A 147 -14.39 -9.06 -5.21
CA SER A 147 -15.63 -9.14 -4.48
C SER A 147 -16.06 -10.61 -4.42
N LEU A 148 -16.77 -10.97 -3.36
CA LEU A 148 -17.42 -12.27 -3.26
C LEU A 148 -18.79 -12.17 -3.93
N LYS A 149 -19.08 -13.11 -4.83
CA LYS A 149 -20.43 -13.26 -5.41
C LYS A 149 -21.24 -14.25 -4.57
N GLN A 150 -22.56 -14.23 -4.76
CA GLN A 150 -23.45 -15.19 -4.11
C GLN A 150 -22.99 -16.62 -4.43
N GLY A 151 -22.88 -17.46 -3.39
CA GLY A 151 -22.41 -18.84 -3.50
C GLY A 151 -20.89 -19.03 -3.34
N MET A 152 -20.07 -17.97 -3.39
CA MET A 152 -18.63 -18.08 -3.15
C MET A 152 -18.32 -18.11 -1.65
N LYS A 153 -17.86 -19.25 -1.13
CA LYS A 153 -17.46 -19.38 0.28
C LYS A 153 -15.95 -19.16 0.43
N PRO A 154 -15.48 -18.19 1.24
CA PRO A 154 -14.05 -17.88 1.35
C PRO A 154 -13.15 -19.03 1.79
N HIS A 155 -13.68 -19.97 2.57
CA HIS A 155 -12.92 -21.14 3.04
C HIS A 155 -12.71 -22.20 1.94
N GLU A 156 -13.48 -22.16 0.86
CA GLU A 156 -13.32 -23.01 -0.33
C GLU A 156 -12.40 -22.36 -1.38
N LEU A 157 -12.17 -21.04 -1.28
CA LEU A 157 -11.37 -20.30 -2.23
C LEU A 157 -9.87 -20.48 -1.97
N VAL A 158 -9.14 -20.74 -3.03
CA VAL A 158 -7.68 -20.71 -3.05
C VAL A 158 -7.25 -19.35 -3.59
N PHE A 159 -6.60 -18.58 -2.72
CA PHE A 159 -6.00 -17.30 -3.06
C PHE A 159 -4.59 -17.49 -3.61
#